data_AF-A0A1E4FGW8-F1
#
_entry.id   AF-A0A1E4FGW8-F1
#
_cell.length_a   1.000
_cell.length_b   1.000
_cell.length_c   1.000
_cell.angle_alpha   90.00
_cell.angle_beta   90.00
_cell.angle_gamma   90.00
#
_symmetry.space_group_name_H-M   'P 1'
#
loop_
_entity.id
_entity.type
_entity.pdbx_description
1 polymer ?
#
loop_
_entity_poly.entity_id
_entity_poly.type
_entity_poly.pdbx_seq_one_letter_code
_entity_poly.pdbx_strand_id
1 'polypeptide(L)'
;MNLPDIERFVAELLATGEMNDDTRVDLERILAEARAGQSHADDLDYLAALHARVLSSGDAVPAEPVVAMAPQADSAALHAEIERLRAELAEARQTIAELETRLATGP
;
A
#
# COMPACT_ATOMS: atom_id res chain seq x y z
N MET A 1 19.45 -7.08 7.06
CA MET A 1 18.32 -8.01 7.24
C MET A 1 18.73 -9.36 6.67
N ASN A 2 18.38 -10.49 7.30
CA ASN A 2 18.77 -11.81 6.79
C ASN A 2 17.69 -12.37 5.83
N LEU A 3 18.06 -13.31 4.95
CA LEU A 3 17.14 -13.90 3.96
C LEU A 3 15.79 -14.36 4.55
N PRO A 4 15.73 -15.12 5.67
CA PRO A 4 14.46 -15.55 6.24
C PRO A 4 13.56 -14.40 6.70
N ASP A 5 14.16 -13.28 7.15
CA ASP A 5 13.43 -12.09 7.56
C ASP A 5 12.85 -11.35 6.35
N ILE A 6 13.63 -11.26 5.27
CA ILE A 6 13.19 -10.68 3.99
C ILE A 6 12.01 -11.47 3.44
N GLU A 7 12.11 -12.80 3.39
CA GLU A 7 11.05 -13.66 2.85
C GLU A 7 9.73 -13.49 3.61
N ARG A 8 9.80 -13.49 4.95
CA ARG A 8 8.64 -13.29 5.81
C ARG A 8 8.03 -11.90 5.61
N PHE A 9 8.86 -10.86 5.64
CA PHE A 9 8.37 -9.48 5.57
C PHE A 9 7.75 -9.16 4.21
N VAL A 10 8.38 -9.58 3.11
CA VAL A 10 7.83 -9.41 1.76
C VAL A 10 6.51 -10.20 1.64
N ALA A 11 6.43 -11.43 2.15
CA ALA A 11 5.19 -12.20 2.12
C ALA A 11 4.04 -11.53 2.89
N GLU A 12 4.34 -10.94 4.06
CA GLU A 12 3.36 -10.17 4.85
C GLU A 12 2.89 -8.92 4.10
N LEU A 13 3.81 -8.18 3.48
CA LEU A 13 3.48 -6.99 2.68
C LEU A 13 2.64 -7.33 1.44
N LEU A 14 2.93 -8.44 0.77
CA LEU A 14 2.14 -8.90 -0.38
C LEU A 14 0.74 -9.37 0.05
N ALA A 15 0.61 -9.93 1.26
CA ALA A 15 -0.66 -10.41 1.79
C ALA A 15 -1.61 -9.29 2.23
N THR A 16 -1.10 -8.12 2.67
CA THR A 16 -1.96 -6.98 3.02
C THR A 16 -2.62 -6.35 1.79
N GLY A 17 -2.00 -6.48 0.60
CA GLY A 17 -2.59 -6.05 -0.67
C GLY A 17 -2.72 -4.53 -0.86
N GLU A 18 -2.23 -3.72 0.07
CA GLU A 18 -2.33 -2.24 0.04
C GLU A 18 -1.27 -1.56 -0.84
N MET A 19 -0.44 -2.33 -1.55
CA MET A 19 0.68 -1.81 -2.36
C MET A 19 0.31 -1.68 -3.84
N ASN A 20 0.86 -0.67 -4.51
CA ASN A 20 0.73 -0.51 -5.95
C ASN A 20 1.52 -1.60 -6.72
N ASP A 21 1.17 -1.79 -7.99
CA ASP A 21 1.73 -2.86 -8.82
C ASP A 21 3.24 -2.71 -9.04
N ASP A 22 3.75 -1.48 -9.14
CA ASP A 22 5.18 -1.22 -9.30
C ASP A 22 5.98 -1.63 -8.06
N THR A 23 5.49 -1.27 -6.86
CA THR A 23 6.10 -1.66 -5.57
C THR A 23 6.06 -3.17 -5.40
N ARG A 24 5.00 -3.83 -5.88
CA ARG A 24 4.91 -5.28 -5.84
C ARG A 24 6.01 -5.93 -6.66
N VAL A 25 6.19 -5.48 -7.91
CA VAL A 25 7.22 -5.99 -8.82
C VAL A 25 8.62 -5.76 -8.23
N ASP A 26 8.86 -4.59 -7.63
CA ASP A 26 10.14 -4.28 -7.00
C ASP A 26 10.43 -5.20 -5.80
N LEU A 27 9.44 -5.46 -4.94
CA LEU A 27 9.62 -6.37 -3.80
C LEU A 27 9.86 -7.82 -4.24
N GLU A 28 9.17 -8.28 -5.30
CA GLU A 28 9.40 -9.60 -5.90
C GLU A 28 10.80 -9.71 -6.52
N ARG A 29 11.28 -8.66 -7.19
CA ARG A 29 12.65 -8.57 -7.71
C ARG A 29 13.68 -8.71 -6.57
N ILE A 30 13.55 -7.89 -5.53
CA ILE A 30 14.48 -7.89 -4.39
C ILE A 30 14.49 -9.26 -3.71
N LEU A 31 13.32 -9.89 -3.56
CA LEU A 31 13.20 -11.23 -3.00
C LEU A 31 13.91 -12.29 -3.86
N ALA A 32 13.75 -12.22 -5.18
CA ALA A 32 14.41 -13.14 -6.12
C ALA A 32 15.93 -12.97 -6.09
N GLU A 33 16.42 -11.72 -6.06
CA GLU A 33 17.84 -11.40 -5.94
C GLU A 33 18.43 -11.88 -4.61
N ALA A 34 17.71 -11.70 -3.50
CA ALA A 34 18.13 -12.21 -2.19
C ALA A 34 18.21 -13.74 -2.15
N ARG A 35 17.26 -14.45 -2.76
CA ARG A 35 17.29 -15.92 -2.91
C ARG A 35 18.45 -16.40 -3.78
N ALA A 36 18.83 -15.62 -4.78
CA ALA A 36 19.99 -15.89 -5.63
C ALA A 36 21.33 -15.55 -4.94
N GLY A 37 21.31 -14.98 -3.72
CA GLY A 37 22.50 -14.51 -3.02
C GLY A 37 23.08 -13.22 -3.60
N GLN A 38 22.29 -12.48 -4.40
CA GLN A 38 22.68 -11.26 -5.10
C GLN A 38 22.00 -10.02 -4.49
N SER A 39 21.96 -9.93 -3.16
CA SER A 39 21.36 -8.78 -2.48
C SER A 39 22.21 -7.52 -2.64
N HIS A 40 21.59 -6.45 -3.11
CA HIS A 40 22.17 -5.12 -3.12
C HIS A 40 22.02 -4.45 -1.75
N ALA A 41 23.04 -3.70 -1.31
CA ALA A 41 23.02 -3.03 -0.01
C ALA A 41 21.84 -2.05 0.11
N ASP A 42 21.57 -1.28 -0.96
CA ASP A 42 20.48 -0.30 -1.00
C ASP A 42 19.10 -0.96 -0.85
N ASP A 43 18.90 -2.13 -1.46
CA ASP A 43 17.65 -2.89 -1.36
C ASP A 43 17.45 -3.43 0.07
N LEU A 44 18.54 -3.84 0.73
CA LEU A 44 18.50 -4.30 2.13
C LEU A 44 18.21 -3.15 3.11
N ASP A 45 18.80 -1.98 2.86
CA ASP A 45 18.59 -0.78 3.67
C ASP A 45 17.15 -0.27 3.50
N TYR A 46 16.62 -0.30 2.27
CA TYR A 46 15.23 0.00 1.98
C TYR A 46 14.26 -0.93 2.72
N LEU A 47 14.47 -2.24 2.63
CA LEU A 47 13.63 -3.22 3.33
C LEU A 47 13.72 -3.09 4.86
N ALA A 48 14.91 -2.80 5.40
CA ALA A 48 15.08 -2.59 6.84
C ALA A 48 14.33 -1.33 7.32
N ALA A 49 14.41 -0.24 6.56
CA ALA A 49 13.67 1.00 6.86
C ALA A 49 12.15 0.80 6.77
N LEU A 50 11.69 0.07 5.75
CA LEU A 50 10.27 -0.26 5.57
C LEU A 50 9.76 -1.16 6.71
N HIS A 51 10.52 -2.18 7.09
CA HIS A 51 10.20 -3.07 8.21
C HIS A 51 10.13 -2.31 9.54
N ALA A 52 11.10 -1.43 9.81
CA ALA A 52 11.09 -0.57 10.99
C ALA A 52 9.86 0.36 11.00
N ARG A 53 9.46 0.92 9.84
CA ARG A 53 8.28 1.78 9.72
C ARG A 53 6.98 1.01 9.97
N VAL A 54 6.83 -0.19 9.43
CA VAL A 54 5.64 -1.02 9.62
C VAL A 54 5.50 -1.46 11.08
N LEU A 55 6.60 -1.90 11.71
CA LEU A 55 6.59 -2.28 13.14
C LEU A 55 6.43 -1.08 14.08
N SER A 56 7.03 0.06 13.77
CA SER A 56 6.88 1.32 14.54
C SER A 56 5.46 1.90 14.42
N SER A 57 4.72 1.55 13.36
CA SER A 57 3.30 1.87 13.24
C SER A 57 2.42 0.96 14.14
N GLY A 58 2.98 -0.13 14.69
CA GLY A 58 2.29 -1.12 15.51
C GLY A 58 2.59 -1.05 17.02
N ASP A 59 3.63 -0.36 17.47
CA ASP A 59 3.98 -0.26 18.89
C ASP A 59 4.60 1.11 19.25
N ALA A 60 4.32 1.57 20.47
CA ALA A 60 4.45 2.94 20.95
C ALA A 60 5.79 3.68 20.72
N VAL A 61 5.66 4.99 20.47
CA VAL A 61 6.66 6.08 20.47
C VAL A 61 7.81 5.90 21.47
N PRO A 62 9.07 6.16 21.05
CA PRO A 62 10.03 6.92 21.85
C PRO A 62 10.34 8.27 21.19
N ALA A 63 10.38 9.30 22.03
CA ALA A 63 10.47 10.71 21.65
C ALA A 63 11.84 11.11 21.09
N GLU A 64 11.85 11.63 19.87
CA GLU A 64 12.75 12.73 19.46
C GLU A 64 11.89 13.99 19.28
N PRO A 65 12.41 15.22 19.47
CA PRO A 65 11.63 16.44 19.32
C PRO A 65 11.39 16.71 17.84
N VAL A 66 10.49 15.95 17.23
CA VAL A 66 9.95 16.26 15.92
C VAL A 66 9.08 17.48 16.13
N VAL A 67 9.52 18.59 15.55
CA VAL A 67 8.73 19.81 15.37
C VAL A 67 7.34 19.37 14.94
N ALA A 68 6.34 19.63 15.78
CA ALA A 68 4.95 19.31 15.52
C ALA A 68 4.46 20.14 14.33
N MET A 69 4.76 19.71 13.11
CA MET A 69 3.99 20.06 11.93
C MET A 69 2.82 19.08 11.89
N ALA A 70 1.64 19.61 12.18
CA ALA A 70 0.36 18.90 12.19
C ALA A 70 0.14 18.04 10.93
N PRO A 71 -0.49 16.86 11.08
CA PRO A 71 -1.40 16.40 10.02
C PRO A 71 -2.58 15.58 10.57
N GLN A 72 -3.32 16.10 11.56
CA GLN A 72 -4.60 15.47 11.94
C GLN A 72 -5.78 16.02 11.12
N ALA A 73 -5.68 17.26 10.62
CA ALA A 73 -6.68 17.86 9.75
C ALA A 73 -6.74 17.22 8.35
N ASP A 74 -5.58 16.80 7.80
CA ASP A 74 -5.49 16.22 6.45
C ASP A 74 -6.08 14.81 6.39
N SER A 75 -5.97 14.01 7.45
CA SER A 75 -6.51 12.64 7.44
C SER A 75 -8.04 12.62 7.32
N ALA A 76 -8.74 13.49 8.04
CA ALA A 76 -10.20 13.58 7.96
C ALA A 76 -10.67 14.08 6.58
N ALA A 77 -9.95 15.06 5.99
CA ALA A 77 -10.22 15.56 4.65
C ALA A 77 -10.01 14.46 3.59
N LEU A 78 -8.93 13.68 3.71
CA LEU A 78 -8.65 12.55 2.82
C LEU A 78 -9.72 11.45 2.95
N HIS A 79 -10.17 11.12 4.16
CA HIS A 79 -11.26 10.16 4.37
C HIS A 79 -12.58 10.63 3.74
N ALA A 80 -12.92 11.91 3.91
CA ALA A 80 -14.11 12.48 3.28
C ALA A 80 -14.02 12.44 1.74
N GLU A 81 -12.84 12.71 1.18
CA GLU A 81 -12.59 12.63 -0.26
C GLU A 81 -12.72 11.20 -0.77
N ILE A 82 -12.17 10.21 -0.06
CA ILE A 82 -12.29 8.79 -0.40
C ILE A 82 -13.75 8.35 -0.41
N GLU A 83 -14.53 8.73 0.60
CA GLU A 83 -15.96 8.38 0.66
C GLU A 83 -16.75 9.06 -0.46
N ARG A 84 -16.43 10.32 -0.81
CA ARG A 84 -17.04 10.99 -1.97
C ARG A 84 -16.74 10.25 -3.27
N LEU A 85 -15.48 9.93 -3.52
CA LEU A 85 -15.06 9.22 -4.73
C LEU A 85 -15.67 7.81 -4.83
N ARG A 86 -15.83 7.11 -3.70
CA ARG A 86 -16.52 5.81 -3.64
C ARG A 86 -18.00 5.93 -4.03
N ALA A 87 -18.68 6.97 -3.56
CA ALA A 87 -20.07 7.23 -3.92
C ALA A 87 -20.22 7.54 -5.42
N GLU A 88 -19.39 8.44 -5.96
CA GLU A 88 -19.37 8.79 -7.39
C GLU A 88 -19.12 7.55 -8.27
N LEU A 89 -18.20 6.67 -7.86
CA LEU A 89 -17.88 5.44 -8.58
C LEU A 89 -19.02 4.42 -8.52
N ALA A 90 -19.75 4.34 -7.41
CA ALA A 90 -20.94 3.49 -7.29
C ALA A 90 -22.07 3.99 -8.21
N GLU A 91 -22.32 5.30 -8.24
CA GLU A 91 -23.32 5.92 -9.12
C GLU A 91 -22.97 5.73 -10.61
N ALA A 92 -21.70 5.92 -10.97
CA ALA A 92 -21.24 5.68 -12.34
C ALA A 92 -21.44 4.22 -12.76
N ARG A 93 -21.12 3.26 -11.88
CA ARG A 93 -21.35 1.83 -12.14
C ARG A 93 -22.83 1.50 -12.30
N GLN A 94 -23.69 2.08 -11.47
CA GLN A 94 -25.14 1.90 -11.60
C GLN A 94 -25.64 2.47 -12.93
N THR A 95 -25.21 3.68 -13.30
CA THR A 95 -25.56 4.30 -14.58
C THR A 95 -25.14 3.44 -15.77
N ILE A 96 -23.92 2.88 -15.73
CA ILE A 96 -23.43 1.96 -16.76
C ILE A 96 -24.33 0.72 -16.82
N ALA A 97 -24.63 0.08 -15.69
CA ALA A 97 -25.49 -1.10 -15.66
C ALA A 97 -26.91 -0.83 -16.19
N GLU A 98 -27.48 0.34 -15.89
CA GLU A 98 -28.78 0.76 -16.43
C GLU A 98 -28.73 0.99 -17.94
N LEU A 99 -27.67 1.65 -18.44
CA LEU A 99 -27.47 1.86 -19.88
C LEU A 99 -27.22 0.55 -20.62
N GLU A 100 -26.42 -0.36 -20.06
CA GLU A 100 -26.19 -1.71 -20.60
C GLU A 100 -27.48 -2.51 -20.63
N THR A 101 -28.28 -2.46 -19.55
CA THR A 101 -29.60 -3.09 -19.52
C THR A 101 -30.48 -2.52 -20.62
N ARG A 102 -30.58 -1.19 -20.74
CA ARG A 102 -31.37 -0.52 -21.79
C ARG A 102 -30.88 -0.84 -23.21
N LEU A 103 -29.58 -1.00 -23.42
CA LEU A 103 -29.00 -1.44 -24.70
C LEU A 103 -29.32 -2.91 -24.99
N ALA A 104 -29.33 -3.76 -23.96
CA ALA A 104 -29.70 -5.16 -24.07
C ALA A 104 -31.21 -5.38 -24.22
N THR A 105 -32.03 -4.42 -23.76
CA THR A 105 -33.51 -4.53 -23.75
C THR A 105 -34.25 -3.53 -24.64
N GLY A 106 -33.56 -2.72 -25.46
CA GLY A 106 -34.23 -1.73 -26.31
C GLY A 106 -33.94 -1.90 -27.80
N PRO A 107 -34.87 -1.50 -28.69
CA PRO A 107 -36.32 -1.72 -28.71
C PRO A 107 -36.73 -3.09 -29.29
#